data_AF-A0A4Q9QQJ5-F1
#
_entry.id   AF-A0A4Q9QQJ5-F1
#
_cell.length_a   1.000
_cell.length_b   1.000
_cell.length_c   1.000
_cell.angle_alpha   90.00
_cell.angle_beta   90.00
_cell.angle_gamma   90.00
#
_symmetry.space_group_name_H-M   'P 1'
#
loop_
_entity.id
_entity.type
_entity.pdbx_description
1 polymer ?
#
loop_
_entity_poly.entity_id
_entity_poly.type
_entity_poly.pdbx_seq_one_letter_code
_entity_poly.pdbx_strand_id
1 'polypeptide(L)'
;MSAPWKNLLPSMLDGFTQIECAMEQMDWLRGTLNVLRDRLKQDLALEHYATLAGLAIYNLDDWHNFLDCQREDLIGRIDKAKE
;
A
#
# COMPACT_ATOMS: atom_id res chain seq x y z
N MET A 1 32.19 -20.94 5.47
CA MET A 1 30.88 -20.50 5.97
C MET A 1 30.37 -19.40 5.04
N SER A 2 29.22 -19.57 4.39
CA SER A 2 28.65 -18.47 3.59
C SER A 2 28.20 -17.36 4.53
N ALA A 3 28.44 -16.11 4.15
CA ALA A 3 28.03 -14.99 4.96
C ALA A 3 26.49 -14.97 5.12
N PRO A 4 25.96 -14.72 6.34
CA PRO A 4 24.53 -14.88 6.65
C PRO A 4 23.58 -14.05 5.77
N TRP A 5 24.06 -12.94 5.20
CA TRP A 5 23.30 -12.08 4.29
C TRP A 5 22.95 -12.72 2.96
N LYS A 6 23.74 -13.69 2.46
CA LYS A 6 23.46 -14.39 1.19
C LYS A 6 22.14 -15.16 1.20
N ASN A 7 21.66 -15.53 2.39
CA ASN A 7 20.40 -16.26 2.54
C ASN A 7 19.19 -15.33 2.77
N LEU A 8 19.42 -14.07 3.15
CA LEU A 8 18.36 -13.12 3.52
C LEU A 8 18.05 -12.12 2.40
N LEU A 9 19.03 -11.77 1.57
CA LEU A 9 18.84 -10.82 0.48
C LEU A 9 17.72 -11.21 -0.50
N PRO A 10 17.59 -12.48 -0.94
CA PRO A 10 16.48 -12.87 -1.81
C PRO A 10 15.11 -12.68 -1.15
N SER A 11 14.96 -13.03 0.13
CA SER A 11 13.69 -12.83 0.86
C SER A 11 13.36 -11.36 1.09
N MET A 12 14.36 -10.49 1.25
CA MET A 12 14.14 -9.05 1.39
C MET A 12 13.70 -8.42 0.06
N LEU A 13 14.26 -8.87 -1.06
CA LEU A 13 13.81 -8.43 -2.40
C LEU A 13 12.37 -8.88 -2.70
N ASP A 14 12.01 -10.12 -2.34
CA ASP A 14 10.63 -10.60 -2.46
C ASP A 14 9.66 -9.76 -1.61
N GLY A 15 10.01 -9.49 -0.35
CA GLY A 15 9.22 -8.61 0.52
C GLY A 15 9.05 -7.19 -0.05
N PHE A 16 10.08 -6.64 -0.69
CA PHE A 16 10.02 -5.33 -1.34
C PHE A 16 9.01 -5.35 -2.51
N THR A 17 9.10 -6.33 -3.38
CA THR A 17 8.15 -6.49 -4.51
C THR A 17 6.72 -6.71 -4.03
N GLN A 18 6.52 -7.46 -2.94
CA GLN A 18 5.19 -7.66 -2.36
C GLN A 18 4.60 -6.36 -1.82
N ILE A 19 5.41 -5.51 -1.18
CA ILE A 19 4.97 -4.19 -0.72
C ILE A 19 4.59 -3.30 -1.90
N GLU A 20 5.42 -3.23 -2.95
CA GLU A 20 5.10 -2.47 -4.16
C GLU A 20 3.80 -2.93 -4.81
N CYS A 21 3.63 -4.25 -4.98
CA CYS A 21 2.40 -4.81 -5.54
C CYS A 21 1.17 -4.45 -4.68
N ALA A 22 1.28 -4.55 -3.35
CA ALA A 22 0.19 -4.16 -2.45
C ALA A 22 -0.17 -2.68 -2.59
N MET A 23 0.83 -1.78 -2.65
CA MET A 23 0.62 -0.35 -2.85
C MET A 23 -0.06 -0.04 -4.20
N GLU A 24 0.35 -0.70 -5.29
CA GLU A 24 -0.31 -0.55 -6.61
C GLU A 24 -1.79 -0.98 -6.58
N GLN A 25 -2.11 -2.10 -5.91
CA GLN A 25 -3.50 -2.54 -5.74
C GLN A 25 -4.32 -1.54 -4.93
N MET A 26 -3.71 -0.90 -3.94
CA MET A 26 -4.35 0.12 -3.14
C MET A 26 -4.62 1.38 -3.95
N ASP A 27 -3.68 1.85 -4.77
CA ASP A 27 -3.91 2.98 -5.69
C ASP A 27 -5.07 2.72 -6.64
N TRP A 28 -5.14 1.51 -7.20
CA TRP A 28 -6.27 1.11 -8.05
C TRP A 28 -7.60 1.13 -7.30
N LEU A 29 -7.62 0.59 -6.07
CA LEU A 29 -8.83 0.54 -5.24
C LEU A 29 -9.25 1.95 -4.80
N ARG A 30 -8.30 2.83 -4.50
CA ARG A 30 -8.52 4.25 -4.22
C ARG A 30 -9.21 4.95 -5.39
N GLY A 31 -8.73 4.73 -6.61
CA GLY A 31 -9.35 5.25 -7.82
C GLY A 31 -10.80 4.79 -7.96
N THR A 32 -11.03 3.49 -7.80
CA THR A 32 -12.37 2.88 -7.89
C THR A 32 -13.33 3.44 -6.83
N LEU A 33 -12.88 3.58 -5.58
CA LEU A 33 -13.68 4.14 -4.50
C LEU A 33 -14.01 5.63 -4.71
N ASN A 34 -13.09 6.41 -5.30
CA ASN A 34 -13.38 7.80 -5.65
C ASN A 34 -14.52 7.87 -6.69
N VAL A 35 -14.45 7.07 -7.76
CA VAL A 35 -15.51 7.00 -8.77
C VAL A 35 -16.86 6.58 -8.16
N LEU A 36 -16.84 5.56 -7.30
CA LEU A 36 -18.05 5.09 -6.60
C LEU A 36 -18.64 6.18 -5.70
N ARG A 37 -17.80 6.83 -4.88
CA ARG A 37 -18.21 7.93 -4.00
C ARG A 37 -18.84 9.06 -4.79
N ASP A 38 -18.21 9.47 -5.89
CA ASP A 38 -18.68 10.58 -6.71
C ASP A 38 -20.01 10.25 -7.40
N ARG A 39 -20.22 8.99 -7.79
CA ARG A 39 -21.53 8.53 -8.27
C ARG A 39 -22.60 8.54 -7.18
N LEU A 40 -22.29 8.06 -5.98
CA LEU A 40 -23.23 8.04 -4.85
C LEU A 40 -23.65 9.44 -4.41
N LYS A 41 -22.73 10.43 -4.47
CA LYS A 41 -23.02 11.83 -4.16
C LYS A 41 -24.05 12.50 -5.09
N GLN A 42 -24.37 11.89 -6.23
CA GLN A 42 -25.35 12.44 -7.17
C GLN A 42 -26.80 12.24 -6.69
N ASP A 43 -27.03 11.37 -5.69
CA ASP A 43 -28.32 11.11 -5.08
C ASP A 43 -28.27 11.39 -3.58
N LEU A 44 -29.07 12.36 -3.12
CA LEU A 44 -29.18 12.73 -1.69
C LEU A 44 -29.59 11.54 -0.81
N ALA A 45 -30.35 10.58 -1.34
CA ALA A 45 -30.75 9.39 -0.59
C ALA A 45 -29.59 8.41 -0.33
N LEU A 46 -28.44 8.60 -1.00
CA LEU A 46 -27.26 7.72 -0.92
C LEU A 46 -26.06 8.39 -0.24
N GLU A 47 -26.24 9.56 0.38
CA GLU A 47 -25.16 10.34 1.00
C GLU A 47 -24.36 9.55 2.04
N HIS A 48 -25.01 8.73 2.88
CA HIS A 48 -24.32 7.91 3.88
C HIS A 48 -23.40 6.86 3.25
N TYR A 49 -23.75 6.31 2.09
CA TYR A 49 -22.88 5.40 1.36
C TYR A 49 -21.68 6.12 0.75
N ALA A 50 -21.86 7.36 0.29
CA ALA A 50 -20.74 8.19 -0.14
C ALA A 50 -19.78 8.49 1.02
N THR A 51 -20.30 8.73 2.23
CA THR A 51 -19.48 8.89 3.44
C THR A 51 -18.70 7.62 3.76
N LEU A 52 -19.32 6.43 3.68
CA LEU A 52 -18.62 5.15 3.86
C LEU A 52 -17.50 4.95 2.84
N ALA A 53 -17.73 5.27 1.56
CA ALA A 53 -16.69 5.23 0.53
C ALA A 53 -15.55 6.21 0.85
N GLY A 54 -15.86 7.39 1.38
CA GLY A 54 -14.88 8.35 1.87
C GLY A 54 -14.02 7.81 3.02
N LEU A 55 -14.63 7.15 4.00
CA LEU A 55 -13.90 6.51 5.10
C LEU A 55 -13.01 5.35 4.62
N ALA A 56 -13.50 4.56 3.65
CA ALA A 56 -12.70 3.50 3.04
C ALA A 56 -11.46 4.06 2.32
N ILE A 57 -11.59 5.18 1.60
CA ILE A 57 -10.45 5.88 0.98
C ILE A 57 -9.47 6.36 2.05
N TYR A 58 -9.96 7.00 3.12
CA TYR A 58 -9.10 7.49 4.20
C TYR A 58 -8.30 6.34 4.84
N ASN A 59 -8.95 5.22 5.17
CA ASN A 59 -8.28 4.05 5.72
C ASN A 59 -7.26 3.47 4.74
N LEU A 60 -7.59 3.44 3.45
CA LEU A 60 -6.66 2.98 2.41
C LEU A 60 -5.42 3.87 2.35
N ASP A 61 -5.57 5.19 2.41
CA ASP A 61 -4.44 6.13 2.41
C ASP A 61 -3.53 5.92 3.64
N ASP A 62 -4.10 5.60 4.81
CA ASP A 62 -3.34 5.28 6.03
C ASP A 62 -2.51 4.00 5.86
N TRP A 63 -3.12 2.92 5.38
CA TRP A 63 -2.41 1.67 5.06
C TRP A 63 -1.32 1.88 4.00
N HIS A 64 -1.57 2.75 3.01
CA HIS A 64 -0.61 3.03 1.95
C HIS A 64 0.63 3.73 2.53
N ASN A 65 0.43 4.71 3.41
CA ASN A 65 1.53 5.38 4.12
C ASN A 65 2.30 4.42 5.02
N PHE A 66 1.61 3.52 5.72
CA PHE A 66 2.26 2.50 6.53
C PHE A 66 3.18 1.61 5.69
N LEU A 67 2.68 1.11 4.55
CA LEU A 67 3.46 0.28 3.63
C LEU A 67 4.65 1.04 3.02
N ASP A 68 4.49 2.34 2.75
CA ASP A 68 5.59 3.18 2.28
C ASP A 68 6.73 3.25 3.31
N CYS A 69 6.40 3.47 4.59
CA CYS A 69 7.40 3.42 5.66
C CYS A 69 8.08 2.04 5.76
N GLN A 70 7.34 0.94 5.58
CA GLN A 70 7.94 -0.41 5.56
C GLN A 70 8.86 -0.61 4.35
N ARG A 71 8.48 -0.06 3.19
CA ARG A 71 9.30 -0.08 1.97
C ARG A 71 10.63 0.64 2.20
N GLU A 72 10.59 1.84 2.78
CA GLU A 72 11.78 2.62 3.10
C GLU A 72 12.72 1.91 4.09
N ASP A 73 12.17 1.31 5.16
CA ASP A 73 12.98 0.51 6.10
C ASP A 73 13.66 -0.68 5.39
N LEU A 74 12.92 -1.37 4.53
CA LEU A 74 13.41 -2.54 3.82
C LEU A 74 14.50 -2.18 2.80
N ILE A 75 14.36 -1.05 2.09
CA ILE A 75 15.42 -0.51 1.23
C ILE A 75 16.69 -0.29 2.05
N GLY A 76 16.60 0.39 3.20
CA GLY A 76 17.75 0.66 4.06
C GLY A 76 18.45 -0.63 4.55
N ARG A 77 17.69 -1.70 4.79
CA ARG A 77 18.23 -3.02 5.16
C ARG A 77 18.88 -3.75 3.99
N ILE A 78 18.31 -3.64 2.80
CA ILE A 78 18.87 -4.21 1.56
C ILE A 78 20.21 -3.55 1.25
N ASP A 79 20.30 -2.22 1.36
CA ASP A 79 21.54 -1.51 1.05
C ASP A 79 22.65 -1.84 2.03
N LYS A 80 22.34 -1.91 3.34
CA LYS A 80 23.28 -2.41 4.37
C LYS A 80 23.75 -3.86 4.12
N ALA A 81 22.93 -4.70 3.49
CA ALA A 81 23.29 -6.10 3.22
C ALA A 81 24.15 -6.27 1.96
N LYS A 82 24.25 -5.23 1.11
CA LYS A 82 25.11 -5.20 -0.07
C LYS A 82 26.54 -4.72 0.23
N GLU A 83 26.73 -4.02 1.34
CA GLU A 83 28.03 -3.59 1.90
C GLU A 83 28.80 -4.78 2.52
#